data_AF-A0A0B5BJ63-F1
#
_entry.id   AF-A0A0B5BJ63-F1
#
_cell.length_a   1.000
_cell.length_b   1.000
_cell.length_c   1.000
_cell.angle_alpha   90.00
_cell.angle_beta   90.00
_cell.angle_gamma   90.00
#
_symmetry.space_group_name_H-M   'P 1'
#
loop_
_entity.id
_entity.type
_entity.pdbx_description
1 polymer ?
#
loop_
_entity_poly.entity_id
_entity_poly.type
_entity_poly.pdbx_seq_one_letter_code
_entity_poly.pdbx_strand_id
1 'polypeptide(L)'
;MREERLLERIRSFEREPSRRGRTDQGRLVDSILGHLRQILNTRQGSAPIAPEFGVPDFLDFLQSYPDSVREIERSIRAAIQGYEPRLAGVRVAFIPQDDDVLALRFGITARLSDGNGGEVRFETLVDTDGKIAVKR
;
A
#
# COMPACT_ATOMS: atom_id res chain seq x y z
N MET A 1 -7.92 3.96 19.53
CA MET A 1 -7.72 3.02 18.41
C MET A 1 -6.28 2.54 18.45
N ARG A 2 -6.00 1.25 18.19
CA ARG A 2 -4.68 0.64 18.42
C ARG A 2 -3.71 0.90 17.25
N GLU A 3 -2.47 1.20 17.59
CA GLU A 3 -1.44 1.76 16.68
C GLU A 3 -0.71 0.70 15.85
N GLU A 4 -0.64 -0.53 16.33
CA GLU A 4 0.06 -1.66 15.69
C GLU A 4 -0.89 -2.86 15.52
N ARG A 5 -0.66 -3.68 14.49
CA ARG A 5 -1.32 -4.99 14.38
C ARG A 5 -0.77 -5.92 15.47
N LEU A 6 -1.62 -6.80 16.02
CA LEU A 6 -1.25 -7.69 17.15
C LEU A 6 0.05 -8.49 16.88
N LEU A 7 0.23 -8.94 15.64
CA LEU A 7 1.39 -9.73 15.22
C LEU A 7 2.66 -8.89 15.08
N GLU A 8 2.55 -7.61 14.68
CA GLU A 8 3.68 -6.68 14.69
C GLU A 8 4.13 -6.39 16.12
N ARG A 9 3.16 -6.20 17.03
CA ARG A 9 3.42 -5.93 18.44
C ARG A 9 4.17 -7.06 19.15
N ILE A 10 3.93 -8.31 18.75
CA ILE A 10 4.66 -9.47 19.27
C ILE A 10 6.09 -9.51 18.73
N ARG A 11 6.31 -9.15 17.45
CA ARG A 11 7.66 -9.12 16.85
C ARG A 11 8.50 -7.95 17.35
N SER A 12 7.90 -6.77 17.59
CA SER A 12 8.60 -5.63 18.20
C SER A 12 8.97 -5.89 19.67
N PHE A 13 8.25 -6.80 20.33
CA PHE A 13 8.54 -7.26 21.70
C PHE A 13 9.90 -7.95 21.84
N GLU A 14 10.37 -8.65 20.80
CA GLU A 14 11.65 -9.39 20.86
C GLU A 14 12.87 -8.49 20.57
N ARG A 15 12.69 -7.38 19.86
CA ARG A 15 13.82 -6.57 19.38
C ARG A 15 14.19 -5.38 20.26
N GLU A 16 13.24 -4.73 20.94
CA GLU A 16 13.55 -3.51 21.74
C GLU A 16 12.53 -3.21 22.87
N PRO A 17 12.72 -3.77 24.08
CA PRO A 17 11.78 -3.61 25.20
C PRO A 17 11.73 -2.19 25.79
N SER A 18 12.73 -1.33 25.52
CA SER A 18 12.87 0.02 26.10
C SER A 18 12.10 1.12 25.37
N ARG A 19 11.43 0.81 24.25
CA ARG A 19 10.75 1.79 23.38
C ARG A 19 9.25 1.92 23.64
N ARG A 20 8.83 1.60 24.87
CA ARG A 20 7.44 1.65 25.32
C ARG A 20 7.02 3.11 25.54
N GLY A 21 6.16 3.66 24.67
CA GLY A 21 5.40 4.89 24.97
C GLY A 21 5.69 6.17 24.16
N ARG A 22 6.46 6.14 23.05
CA ARG A 22 6.43 7.25 22.08
C ARG A 22 5.43 6.94 20.97
N THR A 23 4.35 7.71 20.95
CA THR A 23 3.43 7.95 19.82
C THR A 23 4.22 8.51 18.63
N ASP A 24 4.97 7.64 17.94
CA ASP A 24 5.80 8.05 16.82
C ASP A 24 4.98 7.90 15.54
N GLN A 25 4.47 9.02 15.02
CA GLN A 25 3.77 9.08 13.74
C GLN A 25 4.57 8.39 12.61
N GLY A 26 5.91 8.39 12.71
CA GLY A 26 6.79 7.63 11.83
C GLY A 26 6.55 6.12 11.85
N ARG A 27 6.34 5.50 13.02
CA ARG A 27 6.05 4.05 13.12
C ARG A 27 4.71 3.68 12.52
N LEU A 28 3.71 4.54 12.69
CA LEU A 28 2.39 4.33 12.08
C LEU A 28 2.53 4.32 10.56
N VAL A 29 3.25 5.29 10.00
CA VAL A 29 3.52 5.38 8.56
C VAL A 29 4.32 4.17 8.07
N ASP A 30 5.33 3.71 8.82
CA ASP A 30 6.12 2.52 8.46
C ASP A 30 5.28 1.23 8.48
N SER A 31 4.40 1.05 9.48
CA SER A 31 3.46 -0.08 9.54
C SER A 31 2.48 -0.04 8.35
N ILE A 32 1.95 1.14 8.02
CA ILE A 32 1.09 1.31 6.85
C ILE A 32 1.86 0.98 5.57
N LEU A 33 3.08 1.46 5.41
CA LEU A 33 3.92 1.19 4.23
C LEU A 33 4.22 -0.31 4.10
N GLY A 34 4.52 -1.00 5.20
CA GLY A 34 4.68 -2.45 5.23
C GLY A 34 3.40 -3.18 4.79
N HIS A 35 2.25 -2.73 5.27
CA HIS A 35 0.97 -3.34 4.92
C HIS A 35 0.57 -3.07 3.46
N LEU A 36 0.81 -1.86 2.94
CA LEU A 36 0.62 -1.53 1.53
C LEU A 36 1.49 -2.44 0.64
N ARG A 37 2.76 -2.66 1.00
CA ARG A 37 3.63 -3.59 0.27
C ARG A 37 3.07 -5.00 0.28
N GLN A 38 2.50 -5.44 1.41
CA GLN A 38 1.89 -6.76 1.51
C GLN A 38 0.64 -6.88 0.63
N ILE A 39 -0.30 -5.93 0.70
CA ILE A 39 -1.52 -5.94 -0.11
C ILE A 39 -1.15 -5.91 -1.60
N LEU A 40 -0.27 -4.99 -2.00
CA LEU A 40 0.04 -4.75 -3.41
C LEU A 40 0.90 -5.86 -4.04
N ASN A 41 1.68 -6.62 -3.26
CA ASN A 41 2.40 -7.79 -3.76
C ASN A 41 1.62 -9.11 -3.56
N THR A 42 0.41 -9.06 -3.03
CA THR A 42 -0.44 -10.25 -2.91
C THR A 42 -1.39 -10.32 -4.10
N ARG A 43 -1.36 -11.44 -4.83
CA ARG A 43 -2.32 -11.71 -5.91
C ARG A 43 -3.71 -11.95 -5.33
N GLN A 44 -4.71 -11.25 -5.86
CA GLN A 44 -6.12 -11.46 -5.53
C GLN A 44 -6.50 -12.94 -5.71
N GLY A 45 -7.25 -13.51 -4.76
CA GLY A 45 -7.57 -14.94 -4.73
C GLY A 45 -6.54 -15.84 -4.03
N SER A 46 -5.37 -15.32 -3.62
CA SER A 46 -4.37 -16.12 -2.88
C SER A 46 -4.74 -16.40 -1.43
N ALA A 47 -5.68 -15.62 -0.87
CA ALA A 47 -6.15 -15.78 0.51
C ALA A 47 -7.49 -16.54 0.55
N PRO A 48 -7.54 -17.78 1.09
CA PRO A 48 -8.76 -18.61 1.08
C PRO A 48 -9.95 -17.99 1.84
N ILE A 49 -9.66 -17.14 2.82
CA ILE A 49 -10.65 -16.47 3.67
C ILE A 49 -11.03 -15.07 3.18
N ALA A 50 -10.35 -14.56 2.15
CA ALA A 50 -10.53 -13.21 1.63
C ALA A 50 -10.20 -13.21 0.13
N PRO A 51 -11.12 -13.68 -0.72
CA PRO A 51 -10.87 -13.77 -2.17
C PRO A 51 -10.61 -12.40 -2.81
N GLU A 52 -11.12 -11.32 -2.21
CA GLU A 52 -10.86 -9.94 -2.64
C GLU A 52 -9.52 -9.38 -2.13
N PHE A 53 -8.76 -10.12 -1.32
CA PHE A 53 -7.51 -9.65 -0.73
C PHE A 53 -6.37 -9.66 -1.73
N GLY A 54 -5.81 -8.48 -1.95
CA GLY A 54 -4.70 -8.27 -2.87
C GLY A 54 -5.14 -7.43 -4.04
N VAL A 55 -4.41 -7.59 -5.14
CA VAL A 55 -4.63 -6.87 -6.39
C VAL A 55 -4.58 -7.88 -7.53
N PRO A 56 -5.40 -7.69 -8.58
CA PRO A 56 -5.41 -8.52 -9.76
C PRO A 56 -4.06 -8.41 -10.49
N ASP A 57 -3.76 -9.39 -11.34
CA ASP A 57 -2.42 -9.56 -11.90
C ASP A 57 -1.97 -8.35 -12.74
N PHE A 58 -0.95 -7.62 -12.27
CA PHE A 58 -0.40 -6.46 -12.97
C PHE A 58 0.24 -6.81 -14.30
N LEU A 59 0.70 -8.04 -14.48
CA LEU A 59 1.27 -8.48 -15.76
C LEU A 59 0.23 -8.42 -16.88
N ASP A 60 -1.04 -8.77 -16.59
CA ASP A 60 -2.11 -8.68 -17.58
C ASP A 60 -2.44 -7.21 -17.92
N PHE A 61 -2.42 -6.32 -16.93
CA PHE A 61 -2.69 -4.90 -17.16
C PHE A 61 -1.53 -4.16 -17.85
N LEU A 62 -0.29 -4.59 -17.67
CA LEU A 62 0.89 -4.06 -18.37
C LEU A 62 0.81 -4.30 -19.88
N GLN A 63 0.25 -5.45 -20.30
CA GLN A 63 0.12 -5.79 -21.73
C GLN A 63 -0.91 -4.94 -22.47
N SER A 64 -1.86 -4.34 -21.75
CA SER A 64 -2.96 -3.56 -22.31
C SER A 64 -2.86 -2.06 -21.93
N TYR A 65 -1.64 -1.61 -21.62
CA TYR A 65 -1.30 -0.19 -21.48
C TYR A 65 -1.49 0.54 -22.82
N PRO A 66 -2.09 1.76 -22.84
CA PRO A 66 -2.40 2.65 -21.72
C PRO A 66 -3.84 2.55 -21.15
N ASP A 67 -4.74 1.80 -21.78
CA ASP A 67 -6.17 1.78 -21.41
C ASP A 67 -6.41 1.16 -20.01
N SER A 68 -5.56 0.20 -19.61
CA SER A 68 -5.65 -0.50 -18.32
C SER A 68 -5.17 0.29 -17.10
N VAL A 69 -4.52 1.44 -17.27
CA VAL A 69 -4.00 2.25 -16.16
C VAL A 69 -5.11 2.67 -15.19
N ARG A 70 -6.26 3.09 -15.73
CA ARG A 70 -7.42 3.52 -14.92
C ARG A 70 -8.06 2.36 -14.16
N GLU A 71 -7.88 1.13 -14.62
CA GLU A 71 -8.36 -0.06 -13.95
C GLU A 71 -7.44 -0.43 -12.79
N ILE A 72 -6.13 -0.38 -13.03
CA ILE A 72 -5.11 -0.53 -11.98
C ILE A 72 -5.34 0.48 -10.84
N GLU A 73 -5.51 1.77 -11.16
CA GLU A 73 -5.76 2.81 -10.15
C GLU A 73 -6.98 2.50 -9.28
N ARG A 74 -8.09 2.08 -9.93
CA ARG A 74 -9.34 1.73 -9.23
C ARG A 74 -9.14 0.50 -8.34
N SER A 75 -8.43 -0.50 -8.83
CA SER A 75 -8.18 -1.73 -8.10
C SER A 75 -7.28 -1.50 -6.87
N ILE A 76 -6.16 -0.79 -7.05
CA ILE A 76 -5.28 -0.37 -5.95
C ILE A 76 -6.07 0.42 -4.92
N ARG A 77 -6.88 1.38 -5.37
CA ARG A 77 -7.71 2.19 -4.46
C ARG A 77 -8.68 1.32 -3.65
N ALA A 78 -9.39 0.40 -4.30
CA ALA A 78 -10.34 -0.49 -3.64
C ALA A 78 -9.66 -1.40 -2.61
N ALA A 79 -8.51 -1.99 -2.98
CA ALA A 79 -7.73 -2.83 -2.09
C ALA A 79 -7.26 -2.07 -0.83
N ILE A 80 -6.72 -0.85 -1.00
CA ILE A 80 -6.26 -0.05 0.13
C ILE A 80 -7.44 0.37 1.02
N GLN A 81 -8.56 0.80 0.43
CA GLN A 81 -9.75 1.20 1.19
C GLN A 81 -10.38 0.02 1.95
N GLY A 82 -10.38 -1.18 1.37
CA GLY A 82 -10.95 -2.38 2.00
C GLY A 82 -10.08 -2.94 3.13
N TYR A 83 -8.75 -2.87 2.99
CA TYR A 83 -7.83 -3.58 3.90
C TYR A 83 -7.02 -2.69 4.83
N GLU A 84 -6.95 -1.37 4.59
CA GLU A 84 -6.25 -0.43 5.47
C GLU A 84 -7.15 0.71 5.97
N PRO A 85 -8.01 0.44 6.98
CA PRO A 85 -8.96 1.42 7.51
C PRO A 85 -8.31 2.62 8.23
N ARG A 86 -7.00 2.54 8.52
CA ARG A 86 -6.21 3.65 9.08
C ARG A 86 -5.95 4.77 8.04
N LEU A 87 -6.17 4.51 6.76
CA LEU A 87 -6.12 5.49 5.69
C LEU A 87 -7.53 5.90 5.26
N ALA A 88 -7.83 7.19 5.34
CA ALA A 88 -9.07 7.79 4.85
C ALA A 88 -8.81 8.60 3.57
N GLY A 89 -9.82 8.67 2.69
CA GLY A 89 -9.77 9.52 1.51
C GLY A 89 -8.67 9.16 0.49
N VAL A 90 -8.33 7.86 0.40
CA VAL A 90 -7.29 7.35 -0.51
C VAL A 90 -7.58 7.77 -1.96
N ARG A 91 -6.58 8.41 -2.57
CA ARG A 91 -6.49 8.76 -3.99
C ARG A 91 -5.27 8.09 -4.58
N VAL A 92 -5.43 7.51 -5.75
CA VAL A 92 -4.35 6.87 -6.51
C VAL A 92 -4.32 7.56 -7.87
N ALA A 93 -3.15 7.96 -8.32
CA ALA A 93 -2.96 8.60 -9.61
C ALA A 93 -1.70 8.06 -10.28
N PHE A 94 -1.81 7.67 -11.53
CA PHE A 94 -0.69 7.26 -12.37
C PHE A 94 0.18 8.48 -12.69
N ILE A 95 1.49 8.27 -12.57
CA ILE A 95 2.51 9.28 -12.88
C ILE A 95 3.20 8.78 -14.15
N PRO A 96 2.84 9.30 -15.34
CA PRO A 96 3.52 8.94 -16.57
C PRO A 96 5.00 9.33 -16.47
N GLN A 97 5.88 8.40 -16.83
CA GLN A 97 7.31 8.67 -16.98
C GLN A 97 7.63 8.70 -18.47
N ASP A 98 8.26 9.78 -18.93
CA ASP A 98 8.71 9.90 -20.32
C ASP A 98 9.97 9.06 -20.62
N ASP A 99 10.75 8.68 -19.59
CA ASP A 99 12.04 7.99 -19.74
C ASP A 99 11.99 6.46 -19.62
N ASP A 100 10.98 5.89 -18.94
CA ASP A 100 10.90 4.45 -18.65
C ASP A 100 9.50 3.90 -18.94
N VAL A 101 9.30 3.44 -20.18
CA VAL A 101 8.03 2.86 -20.65
C VAL A 101 7.73 1.51 -19.96
N LEU A 102 8.74 0.90 -19.36
CA LEU A 102 8.68 -0.44 -18.79
C LEU A 102 8.30 -0.48 -17.31
N ALA A 103 8.27 0.66 -16.61
CA ALA A 103 7.91 0.74 -15.20
C ALA A 103 6.71 1.67 -15.00
N LEU A 104 5.67 1.18 -14.31
CA LEU A 104 4.50 2.01 -13.98
C LEU A 104 4.69 2.63 -12.60
N ARG A 105 4.53 3.96 -12.50
CA ARG A 105 4.56 4.66 -11.22
C ARG A 105 3.16 5.16 -10.86
N PHE A 106 2.75 4.93 -9.62
CA PHE A 106 1.52 5.50 -9.08
C PHE A 106 1.80 6.28 -7.79
N GLY A 107 1.24 7.48 -7.71
CA GLY A 107 1.17 8.26 -6.48
C GLY A 107 -0.09 7.90 -5.69
N ILE A 108 0.08 7.52 -4.44
CA ILE A 108 -1.01 7.30 -3.49
C ILE A 108 -1.00 8.44 -2.49
N THR A 109 -2.11 9.16 -2.38
CA THR A 109 -2.31 10.21 -1.38
C THR A 109 -3.48 9.83 -0.50
N ALA A 110 -3.29 9.89 0.81
CA ALA A 110 -4.33 9.53 1.77
C ALA A 110 -4.18 10.36 3.04
N ARG A 111 -5.24 10.44 3.84
CA ARG A 111 -5.22 11.08 5.16
C ARG A 111 -5.16 10.00 6.23
N LEU A 112 -4.31 10.18 7.22
CA LEU A 112 -4.32 9.32 8.40
C LEU A 112 -5.60 9.56 9.19
N SER A 113 -6.31 8.48 9.52
CA SER A 113 -7.50 8.50 10.37
C SER A 113 -7.14 8.64 11.86
N ASP A 114 -5.85 8.78 12.20
CA ASP A 114 -5.45 9.14 13.56
C ASP A 114 -5.89 10.57 13.88
N GLY A 115 -6.05 10.89 15.15
CA GLY A 115 -6.53 12.21 15.57
C GLY A 115 -5.62 13.39 15.17
N ASN A 116 -4.47 13.12 14.54
CA ASN A 116 -3.50 14.13 14.10
C ASN A 116 -3.77 14.60 12.65
N GLY A 117 -4.64 13.91 11.90
CA GLY A 117 -5.15 14.37 10.60
C GLY A 117 -4.09 14.57 9.51
N GLY A 118 -2.90 14.01 9.68
CA GLY A 118 -1.77 14.18 8.76
C GLY A 118 -2.04 13.58 7.38
N GLU A 119 -1.74 14.32 6.33
CA GLU A 119 -1.72 13.78 4.96
C GLU A 119 -0.43 12.96 4.75
N VAL A 120 -0.58 11.78 4.16
CA VAL A 120 0.52 10.90 3.80
C VAL A 120 0.50 10.66 2.30
N ARG A 121 1.69 10.74 1.71
CA ARG A 121 1.92 10.43 0.31
C ARG A 121 2.85 9.23 0.25
N PHE A 122 2.52 8.32 -0.67
CA PHE A 122 3.33 7.17 -1.00
C PHE A 122 3.47 7.12 -2.51
N GLU A 123 4.56 6.55 -2.98
CA GLU A 123 4.79 6.26 -4.38
C GLU A 123 4.97 4.77 -4.55
N THR A 124 4.29 4.19 -5.54
CA THR A 124 4.46 2.80 -5.90
C THR A 124 5.11 2.72 -7.27
N LEU A 125 6.07 1.81 -7.39
CA LEU A 125 6.74 1.47 -8.64
C LEU A 125 6.45 0.01 -8.93
N VAL A 126 5.84 -0.25 -10.08
CA VAL A 126 5.61 -1.59 -10.61
C VAL A 126 6.67 -1.85 -11.65
N ASP A 127 7.48 -2.89 -11.40
CA ASP A 127 8.52 -3.35 -12.32
C ASP A 127 7.94 -4.32 -13.36
N THR A 128 8.70 -4.62 -14.42
CA THR A 128 8.28 -5.56 -15.49
C THR A 128 8.03 -6.98 -14.98
N ASP A 129 8.61 -7.34 -13.84
CA ASP A 129 8.40 -8.63 -13.17
C ASP A 129 7.09 -8.68 -12.35
N GLY A 130 6.26 -7.63 -12.38
CA GLY A 130 5.02 -7.53 -11.61
C GLY A 130 5.25 -7.29 -10.11
N LYS A 131 6.49 -7.01 -9.68
CA LYS A 131 6.82 -6.66 -8.29
C LYS A 131 6.50 -5.20 -8.03
N ILE A 132 5.94 -4.92 -6.86
CA ILE A 132 5.60 -3.56 -6.44
C ILE A 132 6.50 -3.10 -5.30
N ALA A 133 7.29 -2.06 -5.56
CA ALA A 133 8.00 -1.33 -4.54
C ALA A 133 7.16 -0.12 -4.09
N VAL A 134 6.95 0.02 -2.78
CA VAL A 134 6.29 1.20 -2.19
C VAL A 134 7.34 2.02 -1.46
N LYS A 135 7.37 3.32 -1.74
CA LYS A 135 8.26 4.32 -1.14
C LYS A 135 7.42 5.47 -0.55
N ARG A 136 8.00 6.18 0.40
CA ARG A 136 7.43 7.39 1.02
C ARG A 136 7.97 8.62 0.31
#